data_AF-A0A9D9HUS4-F1
#
_entry.id   AF-A0A9D9HUS4-F1
#
_cell.length_a   1.000
_cell.length_b   1.000
_cell.length_c   1.000
_cell.angle_alpha   90.00
_cell.angle_beta   90.00
_cell.angle_gamma   90.00
#
_symmetry.space_group_name_H-M   'P 1'
#
loop_
_entity.id
_entity.type
_entity.pdbx_description
1 polymer ?
#
loop_
_entity_poly.entity_id
_entity_poly.type
_entity_poly.pdbx_seq_one_letter_code
_entity_poly.pdbx_strand_id
1 'polypeptide(L)'
;VAKSTNSDSRFLQTCGIIRLRLTGTMAVSSIRLQGNNGEALAGDGTIDIASDTPVFTIDGSGDKLTAIQLRASANVQLSELSVTEFYFVVAPQTLTQGITVDITGTINGKEQTIRKQTQKSITVTRSVISSFAAVDTDAELEPEESPDRDVLIALYDVTNGENWTNNTNWCTNTPLSEWYGVSTDSEGRVIDLRLYGNNLVGSIPAVLGNLSNLRSLYLSDNQLTGDIPAELGNLSQLEDLNLQINQLTGSIPIELGNLSNLRSLYLSDNQLTGNIPVELGDLSNLRSLALNNNQLVGSIPAELGNLSNLENLSLYVNQLTGGIPVELGNLSQLEYLGLFSNQLTGSLPKELSKLENLTDIYISDNNFSRTLSPELTSTAWWQKWGWEIALNGSDEFDFDTYNLYLPDFTFTNQNGQNVNTKEMVESNNCILYYSWYDASRFYEPTYDVVTEVYAEYKEYGVEVLGYCTYDSRTGSREEEIACIENYGMEWSVMVDVDMNVREIWTGCCNWSRDVVYLFDRKGKLIFESGLELHNLKENLQTLLQQLLDEGYFEEMLEPDGSPVILPGEDF
;
A
#
# COMPACT_ATOMS: atom_id res chain seq x y z
N VAL A 1 43.02 12.65 -7.07
CA VAL A 1 42.66 13.79 -6.19
C VAL A 1 43.04 15.08 -6.89
N ALA A 2 42.08 15.80 -7.49
CA ALA A 2 42.33 17.17 -7.92
C ALA A 2 42.24 18.09 -6.69
N LYS A 3 43.22 18.97 -6.48
CA LYS A 3 43.23 19.97 -5.41
C LYS A 3 43.04 21.34 -6.04
N SER A 4 41.92 22.00 -5.75
CA SER A 4 41.73 23.39 -6.17
C SER A 4 42.80 24.29 -5.53
N THR A 5 43.38 25.19 -6.32
CA THR A 5 44.32 26.21 -5.83
C THR A 5 43.61 27.45 -5.29
N ASN A 6 42.28 27.54 -5.39
CA ASN A 6 41.48 28.59 -4.78
C ASN A 6 40.40 27.99 -3.85
N SER A 7 40.06 28.72 -2.79
CA SER A 7 39.05 28.34 -1.80
C SER A 7 37.62 28.35 -2.34
N ASP A 8 37.42 28.87 -3.55
CA ASP A 8 36.11 29.19 -4.11
C ASP A 8 35.54 28.06 -5.00
N SER A 9 36.33 27.01 -5.26
CA SER A 9 35.93 25.91 -6.14
C SER A 9 36.02 24.55 -5.42
N ARG A 10 34.86 24.00 -5.04
CA ARG A 10 34.72 22.57 -4.68
C ARG A 10 34.34 21.81 -5.95
N PHE A 11 35.08 20.74 -6.29
CA PHE A 11 34.67 19.85 -7.38
C PHE A 11 33.50 18.98 -6.92
N LEU A 12 32.29 19.38 -7.31
CA LEU A 12 31.04 18.63 -7.21
C LEU A 12 30.58 18.31 -8.64
N GLN A 13 31.31 17.49 -9.38
CA GLN A 13 30.89 17.09 -10.72
C GLN A 13 30.90 15.56 -10.85
N THR A 14 29.69 15.01 -10.84
CA THR A 14 29.39 13.75 -11.52
C THR A 14 29.59 13.98 -13.01
N CYS A 15 30.49 13.20 -13.61
CA CYS A 15 30.85 13.31 -15.02
C CYS A 15 30.85 11.90 -15.61
N GLY A 16 30.60 11.78 -16.91
CA GLY A 16 30.84 10.54 -17.63
C GLY A 16 32.17 10.58 -18.38
N ILE A 17 32.64 9.40 -18.77
CA ILE A 17 33.96 9.21 -19.37
C ILE A 17 33.81 8.61 -20.76
N ILE A 18 34.46 9.23 -21.75
CA ILE A 18 34.72 8.59 -23.04
C ILE A 18 36.17 8.15 -23.06
N ARG A 19 36.40 6.83 -23.11
CA ARG A 19 37.73 6.21 -23.24
C ARG A 19 38.01 5.90 -24.71
N LEU A 20 39.05 6.52 -25.27
CA LEU A 20 39.55 6.25 -26.60
C LEU A 20 40.83 5.43 -26.52
N ARG A 21 40.85 4.25 -27.13
CA ARG A 21 41.98 3.33 -27.17
C ARG A 21 42.63 3.38 -28.55
N LEU A 22 43.88 3.82 -28.63
CA LEU A 22 44.62 3.99 -29.89
C LEU A 22 45.89 3.12 -29.89
N THR A 23 46.20 2.55 -31.05
CA THR A 23 47.47 1.91 -31.37
C THR A 23 47.97 2.45 -32.71
N GLY A 24 49.28 2.46 -32.93
CA GLY A 24 49.85 2.89 -34.20
C GLY A 24 51.21 3.57 -34.06
N THR A 25 51.62 4.29 -35.10
CA THR A 25 52.93 4.96 -35.20
C THR A 25 52.83 6.49 -35.19
N MET A 26 51.64 7.02 -34.91
CA MET A 26 51.40 8.47 -34.91
C MET A 26 51.92 9.12 -33.62
N ALA A 27 52.60 10.25 -33.76
CA ALA A 27 52.86 11.20 -32.69
C ALA A 27 51.65 12.13 -32.52
N VAL A 28 50.70 11.78 -31.67
CA VAL A 28 49.42 12.49 -31.49
C VAL A 28 49.66 13.84 -30.83
N SER A 29 49.21 14.93 -31.47
CA SER A 29 49.30 16.30 -30.96
C SER A 29 47.97 16.81 -30.42
N SER A 30 46.85 16.40 -31.02
CA SER A 30 45.51 16.73 -30.51
C SER A 30 44.46 15.71 -30.90
N ILE A 31 43.42 15.59 -30.07
CA ILE A 31 42.24 14.76 -30.36
C ILE A 31 41.00 15.61 -30.14
N ARG A 32 40.12 15.71 -31.13
CA ARG A 32 38.86 16.45 -31.04
C ARG A 32 37.68 15.48 -31.08
N LEU A 33 36.77 15.61 -30.12
CA LEU A 33 35.46 14.95 -30.11
C LEU A 33 34.35 15.94 -30.44
N GLN A 34 33.34 15.47 -31.18
CA GLN A 34 32.13 16.23 -31.48
C GLN A 34 30.92 15.28 -31.66
N GLY A 35 29.73 15.73 -31.26
CA GLY A 35 28.47 15.06 -31.60
C GLY A 35 28.17 15.19 -33.09
N ASN A 36 27.68 14.13 -33.74
CA ASN A 36 27.54 14.10 -35.21
C ASN A 36 26.51 15.07 -35.80
N ASN A 37 25.56 15.53 -34.99
CA ASN A 37 24.51 16.48 -35.35
C ASN A 37 24.73 17.88 -34.73
N GLY A 38 25.94 18.15 -34.22
CA GLY A 38 26.23 19.39 -33.49
C GLY A 38 25.71 19.40 -32.04
N GLU A 39 25.27 18.24 -31.52
CA GLU A 39 25.06 18.03 -30.08
C GLU A 39 26.28 18.55 -29.30
N ALA A 40 26.04 19.51 -28.40
CA ALA A 40 27.07 20.10 -27.56
C ALA A 40 27.64 19.01 -26.64
N LEU A 41 28.95 18.85 -26.62
CA LEU A 41 29.60 18.01 -25.63
C LEU A 41 29.85 18.89 -24.41
N ALA A 42 29.01 18.79 -23.38
CA ALA A 42 29.20 19.58 -22.18
C ALA A 42 30.47 19.13 -21.42
N GLY A 43 31.43 20.04 -21.20
CA GLY A 43 32.62 19.84 -20.35
C GLY A 43 33.95 20.27 -21.01
N ASP A 44 34.70 21.14 -20.36
CA ASP A 44 36.08 21.49 -20.73
C ASP A 44 37.06 20.72 -19.86
N GLY A 45 37.72 19.71 -20.43
CA GLY A 45 38.74 18.96 -19.71
C GLY A 45 39.64 18.21 -20.67
N THR A 46 40.93 18.54 -20.62
CA THR A 46 41.97 17.74 -21.25
C THR A 46 42.82 17.04 -20.20
N ILE A 47 43.02 15.73 -20.32
CA ILE A 47 43.94 14.98 -19.47
C ILE A 47 45.29 14.93 -20.20
N ASP A 48 46.27 15.65 -19.67
CA ASP A 48 47.66 15.52 -20.10
C ASP A 48 48.29 14.29 -19.43
N ILE A 49 48.39 13.21 -20.19
CA ILE A 49 48.89 11.89 -19.77
C ILE A 49 50.41 11.78 -19.90
N ALA A 50 51.09 12.79 -20.46
CA ALA A 50 52.55 12.82 -20.56
C ALA A 50 53.24 13.38 -19.30
N SER A 51 52.45 13.86 -18.33
CA SER A 51 52.92 14.40 -17.06
C SER A 51 52.78 13.35 -15.95
N ASP A 52 53.81 13.21 -15.12
CA ASP A 52 53.75 12.43 -13.86
C ASP A 52 52.64 12.93 -12.90
N THR A 53 52.04 14.08 -13.20
CA THR A 53 50.88 14.65 -12.50
C THR A 53 49.89 15.22 -13.54
N PRO A 54 48.76 14.57 -13.83
CA PRO A 54 47.83 15.07 -14.85
C PRO A 54 47.33 16.47 -14.48
N VAL A 55 47.53 17.44 -15.36
CA VAL A 55 47.10 18.83 -15.17
C VAL A 55 45.77 19.05 -15.88
N PHE A 56 44.79 19.57 -15.15
CA PHE A 56 43.50 20.00 -15.67
C PHE A 56 43.58 21.48 -16.04
N THR A 57 43.11 21.86 -17.22
CA THR A 57 42.91 23.28 -17.58
C THR A 57 41.47 23.46 -18.01
N ILE A 58 40.71 24.26 -17.25
CA ILE A 58 39.36 24.70 -17.59
C ILE A 58 39.51 26.15 -18.06
N ASP A 59 39.32 26.42 -19.36
CA ASP A 59 39.28 27.80 -19.84
C ASP A 59 37.85 28.32 -19.62
N GLY A 60 37.69 29.19 -18.61
CA GLY A 60 36.39 29.64 -18.11
C GLY A 60 35.69 30.58 -19.08
N SER A 61 35.07 30.05 -20.14
CA SER A 61 34.24 30.83 -21.06
C SER A 61 32.74 30.52 -20.97
N GLY A 62 32.28 29.69 -20.04
CA GLY A 62 30.84 29.55 -19.70
C GLY A 62 29.89 29.15 -20.84
N ASP A 63 30.39 28.86 -22.04
CA ASP A 63 29.61 28.64 -23.25
C ASP A 63 29.48 27.13 -23.57
N LYS A 64 28.31 26.73 -24.08
CA LYS A 64 28.07 25.38 -24.59
C LYS A 64 28.95 25.12 -25.81
N LEU A 65 29.95 24.24 -25.69
CA LEU A 65 30.86 23.91 -26.78
C LEU A 65 30.28 22.81 -27.69
N THR A 66 30.36 23.03 -28.99
CA THR A 66 29.97 22.05 -30.03
C THR A 66 31.04 20.97 -30.25
N ALA A 67 32.22 21.09 -29.62
CA ALA A 67 33.29 20.11 -29.68
C ALA A 67 34.27 20.27 -28.49
N ILE A 68 34.87 19.17 -28.04
CA ILE A 68 35.95 19.14 -27.03
C ILE A 68 37.27 18.81 -27.73
N GLN A 69 38.34 19.56 -27.47
CA GLN A 69 39.66 19.29 -28.04
C GLN A 69 40.72 19.04 -26.95
N LEU A 70 41.27 17.82 -26.90
CA LEU A 70 42.51 17.53 -26.20
C LEU A 70 43.68 18.10 -26.98
N ARG A 71 44.52 18.92 -26.34
CA ARG A 71 45.84 19.30 -26.85
C ARG A 71 46.89 18.82 -25.87
N ALA A 72 47.78 17.95 -26.35
CA ALA A 72 48.87 17.48 -25.50
C ALA A 72 49.91 18.60 -25.35
N SER A 73 50.47 18.76 -24.15
CA SER A 73 51.56 19.72 -23.91
C SER A 73 52.84 19.34 -24.67
N ALA A 74 53.00 18.04 -24.94
CA ALA A 74 53.96 17.44 -25.86
C ALA A 74 53.30 16.30 -26.65
N ASN A 75 53.74 16.04 -27.88
CA ASN A 75 53.15 14.98 -28.71
C ASN A 75 53.27 13.59 -28.03
N VAL A 76 52.17 12.84 -27.98
CA VAL A 76 52.11 11.49 -27.42
C VAL A 76 52.42 10.47 -28.53
N GLN A 77 53.54 9.74 -28.40
CA GLN A 77 53.90 8.71 -29.37
C GLN A 77 53.06 7.46 -29.15
N LEU A 78 52.28 7.07 -30.16
CA LEU A 78 51.60 5.78 -30.17
C LEU A 78 52.62 4.66 -30.42
N SER A 79 52.25 3.46 -29.97
CA SER A 79 52.97 2.22 -30.23
C SER A 79 52.05 1.25 -30.98
N GLU A 80 52.62 0.47 -31.89
CA GLU A 80 51.91 -0.65 -32.51
C GLU A 80 51.82 -1.86 -31.56
N LEU A 81 52.68 -1.90 -30.54
CA LEU A 81 52.79 -3.02 -29.60
C LEU A 81 52.00 -2.81 -28.30
N SER A 82 51.50 -1.59 -28.06
CA SER A 82 50.76 -1.26 -26.83
C SER A 82 49.68 -0.23 -27.10
N VAL A 83 48.54 -0.40 -26.45
CA VAL A 83 47.42 0.55 -26.52
C VAL A 83 47.74 1.79 -25.68
N THR A 84 47.60 2.96 -26.28
CA THR A 84 47.57 4.24 -25.59
C THR A 84 46.13 4.68 -25.41
N GLU A 85 45.79 5.14 -24.21
CA GLU A 85 44.41 5.44 -23.85
C GLU A 85 44.24 6.92 -23.54
N PHE A 86 43.21 7.52 -24.11
CA PHE A 86 42.85 8.91 -23.90
C PHE A 86 41.47 8.97 -23.26
N TYR A 87 41.32 9.82 -22.26
CA TYR A 87 40.11 9.93 -21.47
C TYR A 87 39.52 11.33 -21.64
N PHE A 88 38.23 11.40 -21.95
CA PHE A 88 37.48 12.64 -22.02
C PHE A 88 36.43 12.64 -20.92
N VAL A 89 36.40 13.73 -20.17
CA VAL A 89 35.40 13.97 -19.15
C VAL A 89 34.28 14.78 -19.78
N VAL A 90 33.08 14.22 -19.85
CA VAL A 90 31.90 14.87 -20.44
C VAL A 90 30.75 14.82 -19.45
N ALA A 91 29.80 15.76 -19.52
CA ALA A 91 28.59 15.67 -18.71
C ALA A 91 27.80 14.40 -19.09
N PRO A 92 27.07 13.78 -18.14
CA PRO A 92 26.15 12.69 -18.46
C PRO A 92 25.14 13.15 -19.51
N GLN A 93 25.08 12.45 -20.64
CA GLN A 93 24.24 12.82 -21.79
C GLN A 93 24.10 11.65 -22.76
N THR A 94 23.09 11.69 -23.62
CA THR A 94 22.94 10.73 -24.72
C THR A 94 23.21 11.42 -26.06
N LEU A 95 24.18 10.91 -26.81
CA LEU A 95 24.57 11.37 -28.13
C LEU A 95 23.88 10.52 -29.18
N THR A 96 22.70 10.96 -29.62
CA THR A 96 21.72 10.12 -30.32
C THR A 96 22.16 9.67 -31.71
N GLN A 97 23.07 10.42 -32.33
CA GLN A 97 23.61 10.15 -33.67
C GLN A 97 25.07 9.68 -33.65
N GLY A 98 25.60 9.36 -32.47
CA GLY A 98 26.99 8.99 -32.27
C GLY A 98 27.96 10.18 -32.30
N ILE A 99 29.25 9.87 -32.41
CA ILE A 99 30.33 10.86 -32.28
C ILE A 99 31.30 10.81 -33.46
N THR A 100 31.95 11.94 -33.71
CA THR A 100 33.11 12.06 -34.60
C THR A 100 34.34 12.34 -33.74
N VAL A 101 35.43 11.63 -34.06
CA VAL A 101 36.75 11.74 -33.45
C VAL A 101 37.76 12.14 -34.52
N ASP A 102 38.40 13.29 -34.36
CA ASP A 102 39.49 13.76 -35.20
C ASP A 102 40.80 13.68 -34.43
N ILE A 103 41.73 12.81 -34.86
CA ILE A 103 43.03 12.60 -34.24
C ILE A 103 44.09 13.28 -35.12
N THR A 104 44.71 14.33 -34.63
CA THR A 104 45.79 15.04 -35.35
C THR A 104 47.13 14.72 -34.73
N GLY A 105 48.13 14.46 -35.57
CA GLY A 105 49.47 14.13 -35.14
C GLY A 105 50.44 13.99 -36.31
N THR A 106 51.66 13.58 -36.02
CA THR A 106 52.71 13.41 -37.05
C THR A 106 52.96 11.91 -37.30
N ILE A 107 52.93 11.48 -38.57
CA ILE A 107 53.39 10.14 -39.00
C ILE A 107 54.57 10.35 -39.95
N ASN A 108 55.73 9.74 -39.67
CA ASN A 108 56.95 9.86 -40.48
C ASN A 108 57.36 11.33 -40.76
N GLY A 109 57.21 12.21 -39.78
CA GLY A 109 57.56 13.63 -39.89
C GLY A 109 56.54 14.50 -40.68
N LYS A 110 55.41 13.94 -41.12
CA LYS A 110 54.32 14.69 -41.75
C LYS A 110 53.09 14.75 -40.86
N GLU A 111 52.54 15.95 -40.67
CA GLU A 111 51.28 16.16 -39.97
C GLU A 111 50.12 15.55 -40.76
N GLN A 112 49.23 14.84 -40.05
CA GLN A 112 48.03 14.21 -40.58
C GLN A 112 46.90 14.28 -39.55
N THR A 113 45.67 14.36 -40.04
CA THR A 113 44.46 14.21 -39.23
C THR A 113 43.67 12.99 -39.69
N ILE A 114 43.42 12.06 -38.77
CA ILE A 114 42.60 10.87 -38.99
C ILE A 114 41.22 11.12 -38.38
N ARG A 115 40.18 11.06 -39.22
CA ARG A 115 38.77 11.18 -38.81
C ARG A 115 38.12 9.80 -38.68
N LYS A 116 37.43 9.55 -37.56
CA LYS A 116 36.59 8.37 -37.33
C LYS A 116 35.22 8.80 -36.82
N GLN A 117 34.16 8.14 -37.27
CA GLN A 117 32.78 8.49 -36.92
C GLN A 117 31.99 7.23 -36.56
N THR A 118 31.20 7.29 -35.50
CA THR A 118 30.22 6.26 -35.12
C THR A 118 28.81 6.77 -35.44
N GLN A 119 27.87 5.90 -35.82
CA GLN A 119 26.46 6.27 -36.06
C GLN A 119 25.49 5.71 -35.01
N LYS A 120 26.02 5.00 -34.01
CA LYS A 120 25.22 4.41 -32.92
C LYS A 120 25.02 5.47 -31.84
N SER A 121 23.83 5.47 -31.23
CA SER A 121 23.58 6.26 -30.02
C SER A 121 24.60 5.88 -28.94
N ILE A 122 25.20 6.90 -28.30
CA ILE A 122 26.15 6.71 -27.21
C ILE A 122 25.56 7.39 -25.97
N THR A 123 25.21 6.59 -24.97
CA THR A 123 24.81 7.11 -23.66
C THR A 123 26.04 7.18 -22.76
N VAL A 124 26.31 8.37 -22.26
CA VAL A 124 27.37 8.63 -21.29
C VAL A 124 26.72 8.80 -19.92
N THR A 125 26.99 7.87 -19.00
CA THR A 125 26.42 7.82 -17.65
C THR A 125 27.34 8.49 -16.62
N ARG A 126 26.87 8.67 -15.38
CA ARG A 126 27.70 9.16 -14.28
C ARG A 126 28.81 8.16 -13.94
N SER A 127 30.03 8.66 -13.76
CA SER A 127 31.21 7.90 -13.30
C SER A 127 31.84 8.63 -12.12
N VAL A 128 32.34 7.87 -11.14
CA VAL A 128 33.08 8.43 -10.00
C VAL A 128 34.58 8.19 -10.22
N ILE A 129 35.36 9.26 -10.43
CA ILE A 129 36.81 9.17 -10.64
C ILE A 129 37.52 9.21 -9.28
N SER A 130 37.93 8.04 -8.76
CA SER A 130 38.58 7.92 -7.44
C SER A 130 40.12 8.10 -7.50
N SER A 131 40.80 7.65 -8.56
CA SER A 131 42.19 8.03 -8.90
C SER A 131 42.57 7.56 -10.32
N PHE A 132 43.62 8.14 -10.92
CA PHE A 132 44.23 7.68 -12.19
C PHE A 132 45.53 6.88 -11.94
N ALA A 133 45.58 6.06 -10.89
CA ALA A 133 46.65 5.08 -10.75
C ALA A 133 46.31 3.86 -11.62
N ALA A 134 47.32 3.28 -12.28
CA ALA A 134 47.21 2.18 -13.23
C ALA A 134 46.16 1.13 -12.84
N VAL A 135 45.23 0.87 -13.76
CA VAL A 135 44.35 -0.29 -13.70
C VAL A 135 45.24 -1.53 -13.77
N ASP A 136 45.38 -2.22 -12.65
CA ASP A 136 45.89 -3.59 -12.63
C ASP A 136 44.89 -4.47 -13.38
N THR A 137 45.34 -5.18 -14.42
CA THR A 137 44.48 -5.97 -15.33
C THR A 137 44.75 -7.47 -15.25
N ASP A 138 45.31 -7.95 -14.14
CA ASP A 138 45.52 -9.40 -13.94
C ASP A 138 44.31 -10.12 -13.28
N ALA A 139 43.11 -9.55 -13.34
CA ALA A 139 41.87 -10.29 -13.08
C ALA A 139 41.11 -10.50 -14.40
N GLU A 140 40.96 -11.76 -14.79
CA GLU A 140 40.21 -12.21 -15.96
C GLU A 140 38.81 -11.58 -16.01
N LEU A 141 38.48 -10.92 -17.13
CA LEU A 141 37.14 -10.43 -17.44
C LEU A 141 36.22 -11.62 -17.80
N GLU A 142 35.76 -12.33 -16.79
CA GLU A 142 34.43 -12.96 -16.84
C GLU A 142 33.36 -11.84 -16.90
N PRO A 143 32.15 -12.08 -17.43
CA PRO A 143 31.10 -11.06 -17.45
C PRO A 143 30.73 -10.69 -16.01
N GLU A 144 31.31 -9.60 -15.49
CA GLU A 144 31.03 -9.11 -14.14
C GLU A 144 29.54 -8.79 -14.02
N GLU A 145 28.89 -9.38 -13.02
CA GLU A 145 27.68 -8.85 -12.42
C GLU A 145 27.81 -7.33 -12.29
N SER A 146 26.83 -6.56 -12.74
CA SER A 146 26.86 -5.10 -12.55
C SER A 146 27.06 -4.81 -11.06
N PRO A 147 28.11 -4.08 -10.64
CA PRO A 147 28.33 -3.80 -9.23
C PRO A 147 27.10 -3.14 -8.63
N ASP A 148 26.66 -3.56 -7.43
CA ASP A 148 25.46 -3.02 -6.79
C ASP A 148 25.46 -1.48 -6.73
N ARG A 149 26.64 -0.88 -6.66
CA ARG A 149 26.83 0.58 -6.75
C ARG A 149 26.26 1.18 -8.02
N ASP A 150 26.51 0.58 -9.18
CA ASP A 150 26.04 1.09 -10.48
C ASP A 150 24.53 0.96 -10.59
N VAL A 151 23.96 -0.12 -10.05
CA VAL A 151 22.52 -0.32 -9.94
C VAL A 151 21.88 0.76 -9.07
N LEU A 152 22.47 1.06 -7.91
CA LEU A 152 22.00 2.14 -7.05
C LEU A 152 22.17 3.52 -7.71
N ILE A 153 23.28 3.80 -8.39
CA ILE A 153 23.44 5.07 -9.15
C ILE A 153 22.38 5.19 -10.25
N ALA A 154 22.03 4.10 -10.93
CA ALA A 154 20.94 4.12 -11.90
C ALA A 154 19.60 4.50 -11.26
N LEU A 155 19.27 3.93 -10.10
CA LEU A 155 18.09 4.34 -9.31
C LEU A 155 18.15 5.83 -8.95
N TYR A 156 19.28 6.30 -8.45
CA TYR A 156 19.51 7.71 -8.12
C TYR A 156 19.24 8.63 -9.31
N ASP A 157 19.77 8.27 -10.49
CA ASP A 157 19.67 9.08 -11.70
C ASP A 157 18.23 9.16 -12.23
N VAL A 158 17.53 8.03 -12.29
CA VAL A 158 16.18 8.00 -12.86
C VAL A 158 15.10 8.50 -11.91
N THR A 159 15.38 8.59 -10.61
CA THR A 159 14.41 9.06 -9.60
C THR A 159 14.74 10.42 -8.99
N ASN A 160 15.51 11.24 -9.71
CA ASN A 160 15.83 12.62 -9.33
C ASN A 160 16.60 12.74 -7.99
N GLY A 161 17.61 11.90 -7.82
CA GLY A 161 18.45 11.75 -6.62
C GLY A 161 19.01 13.03 -6.00
N GLU A 162 19.27 14.05 -6.81
CA GLU A 162 19.78 15.34 -6.34
C GLU A 162 18.77 16.09 -5.46
N ASN A 163 17.47 15.78 -5.61
CA ASN A 163 16.36 16.44 -4.92
C ASN A 163 15.66 15.54 -3.89
N TRP A 164 16.18 14.34 -3.61
CA TRP A 164 15.66 13.52 -2.52
C TRP A 164 15.81 14.25 -1.18
N THR A 165 14.93 13.95 -0.22
CA THR A 165 15.00 14.53 1.14
C THR A 165 16.34 14.22 1.81
N ASN A 166 16.81 12.98 1.66
CA ASN A 166 18.10 12.52 2.14
C ASN A 166 18.79 11.67 1.08
N ASN A 167 19.87 12.22 0.53
CA ASN A 167 20.78 11.55 -0.39
C ASN A 167 22.20 11.46 0.17
N THR A 168 22.33 11.43 1.50
CA THR A 168 23.64 11.40 2.16
C THR A 168 24.50 10.26 1.60
N ASN A 169 25.72 10.61 1.17
CA ASN A 169 26.73 9.74 0.59
C ASN A 169 26.41 9.10 -0.78
N TRP A 170 25.20 9.26 -1.31
CA TRP A 170 24.85 8.78 -2.65
C TRP A 170 25.75 9.42 -3.71
N CYS A 171 26.16 8.62 -4.71
CA CYS A 171 27.10 9.02 -5.76
C CYS A 171 28.49 9.47 -5.26
N THR A 172 28.89 9.11 -4.04
CA THR A 172 30.25 9.36 -3.51
C THR A 172 31.11 8.09 -3.49
N ASN A 173 32.37 8.20 -3.06
CA ASN A 173 33.30 7.07 -2.93
C ASN A 173 33.20 6.31 -1.59
N THR A 174 32.30 6.71 -0.68
CA THR A 174 32.14 5.97 0.58
C THR A 174 31.62 4.55 0.32
N PRO A 175 31.89 3.59 1.23
CA PRO A 175 31.27 2.27 1.20
C PRO A 175 29.74 2.36 1.06
N LEU A 176 29.12 1.39 0.36
CA LEU A 176 27.66 1.38 0.16
C LEU A 176 26.90 1.29 1.48
N SER A 177 27.47 0.64 2.51
CA SER A 177 26.91 0.61 3.86
C SER A 177 26.84 1.98 4.55
N GLU A 178 27.53 2.99 4.02
CA GLU A 178 27.43 4.37 4.51
C GLU A 178 26.43 5.20 3.70
N TRP A 179 25.86 4.67 2.62
CA TRP A 179 24.85 5.37 1.82
C TRP A 179 23.53 5.36 2.57
N TYR A 180 22.85 6.52 2.60
CA TYR A 180 21.58 6.61 3.31
C TYR A 180 20.59 5.56 2.78
N GLY A 181 20.01 4.79 3.69
CA GLY A 181 19.03 3.75 3.37
C GLY A 181 19.63 2.44 2.86
N VAL A 182 20.95 2.31 2.71
CA VAL A 182 21.59 1.11 2.16
C VAL A 182 22.26 0.30 3.27
N SER A 183 21.99 -1.00 3.33
CA SER A 183 22.74 -1.94 4.18
C SER A 183 23.37 -3.03 3.31
N THR A 184 24.57 -3.47 3.69
CA THR A 184 25.31 -4.52 2.98
C THR A 184 25.62 -5.70 3.89
N ASP A 185 25.83 -6.87 3.29
CA ASP A 185 26.43 -8.01 3.99
C ASP A 185 27.94 -7.81 4.24
N SER A 186 28.60 -8.85 4.77
CA SER A 186 30.05 -8.85 5.04
C SER A 186 30.93 -8.75 3.80
N GLU A 187 30.38 -9.05 2.62
CA GLU A 187 31.07 -8.97 1.33
C GLU A 187 30.81 -7.64 0.62
N GLY A 188 29.98 -6.76 1.22
CA GLY A 188 29.65 -5.46 0.68
C GLY A 188 28.52 -5.48 -0.36
N ARG A 189 27.81 -6.61 -0.50
CA ARG A 189 26.62 -6.71 -1.36
C ARG A 189 25.39 -6.15 -0.68
N VAL A 190 24.54 -5.46 -1.42
CA VAL A 190 23.35 -4.79 -0.89
C VAL A 190 22.30 -5.82 -0.49
N ILE A 191 21.87 -5.76 0.77
CA ILE A 191 20.86 -6.65 1.35
C ILE A 191 19.59 -5.91 1.78
N ASP A 192 19.68 -4.60 2.07
CA ASP A 192 18.52 -3.77 2.36
C ASP A 192 18.63 -2.42 1.66
N LEU A 193 17.52 -1.98 1.06
CA LEU A 193 17.35 -0.65 0.50
C LEU A 193 16.08 0.00 1.08
N ARG A 194 16.25 1.01 1.94
CA ARG A 194 15.18 1.72 2.67
C ARG A 194 15.19 3.20 2.31
N LEU A 195 14.36 3.59 1.34
CA LEU A 195 14.21 4.97 0.83
C LEU A 195 12.76 5.46 0.92
N TYR A 196 12.01 4.97 1.92
CA TYR A 196 10.63 5.40 2.14
C TYR A 196 10.55 6.88 2.54
N GLY A 197 9.50 7.61 2.12
CA GLY A 197 9.31 9.00 2.53
C GLY A 197 10.40 9.97 2.06
N ASN A 198 11.06 9.70 0.93
CA ASN A 198 12.31 10.35 0.55
C ASN A 198 12.22 11.23 -0.71
N ASN A 199 11.01 11.52 -1.20
CA ASN A 199 10.75 12.35 -2.37
C ASN A 199 11.42 11.83 -3.66
N LEU A 200 11.48 10.53 -3.87
CA LEU A 200 11.90 9.93 -5.14
C LEU A 200 10.87 10.27 -6.24
N VAL A 201 11.32 10.84 -7.35
CA VAL A 201 10.46 11.24 -8.50
C VAL A 201 11.01 10.64 -9.78
N GLY A 202 10.26 9.73 -10.41
CA GLY A 202 10.68 9.04 -11.63
C GLY A 202 10.18 7.60 -11.66
N SER A 203 10.81 6.71 -12.43
CA SER A 203 10.42 5.30 -12.52
C SER A 203 11.37 4.38 -11.76
N ILE A 204 10.89 3.22 -11.33
CA ILE A 204 11.73 2.14 -10.81
C ILE A 204 12.53 1.55 -11.98
N PRO A 205 13.87 1.59 -12.01
CA PRO A 205 14.62 1.04 -13.14
C PRO A 205 14.72 -0.49 -13.06
N ALA A 206 14.55 -1.15 -14.21
CA ALA A 206 14.67 -2.61 -14.34
C ALA A 206 15.98 -3.19 -13.79
N VAL A 207 17.08 -2.42 -13.86
CA VAL A 207 18.39 -2.86 -13.34
C VAL A 207 18.41 -3.10 -11.83
N LEU A 208 17.41 -2.64 -11.06
CA LEU A 208 17.25 -3.01 -9.65
C LEU A 208 17.10 -4.52 -9.45
N GLY A 209 16.57 -5.24 -10.45
CA GLY A 209 16.48 -6.70 -10.44
C GLY A 209 17.84 -7.42 -10.39
N ASN A 210 18.95 -6.70 -10.56
CA ASN A 210 20.31 -7.25 -10.49
C ASN A 210 20.88 -7.31 -9.05
N LEU A 211 20.19 -6.75 -8.05
CA LEU A 211 20.63 -6.82 -6.65
C LEU A 211 20.33 -8.21 -6.05
N SER A 212 21.04 -9.24 -6.48
CA SER A 212 20.75 -10.65 -6.20
C SER A 212 20.65 -11.02 -4.71
N ASN A 213 21.32 -10.27 -3.83
CA ASN A 213 21.33 -10.50 -2.38
C ASN A 213 20.28 -9.66 -1.62
N LEU A 214 19.49 -8.84 -2.33
CA LEU A 214 18.52 -7.94 -1.71
C LEU A 214 17.42 -8.75 -0.99
N ARG A 215 17.27 -8.47 0.31
CA ARG A 215 16.25 -9.06 1.18
C ARG A 215 15.09 -8.12 1.43
N SER A 216 15.35 -6.81 1.45
CA SER A 216 14.30 -5.83 1.70
C SER A 216 14.39 -4.63 0.76
N LEU A 217 13.28 -4.31 0.10
CA LEU A 217 13.14 -3.14 -0.77
C LEU A 217 11.96 -2.28 -0.31
N TYR A 218 12.25 -1.15 0.32
CA TYR A 218 11.26 -0.19 0.80
C TYR A 218 11.38 1.14 0.04
N LEU A 219 10.47 1.37 -0.88
CA LEU A 219 10.35 2.60 -1.68
C LEU A 219 9.00 3.30 -1.46
N SER A 220 8.29 2.96 -0.39
CA SER A 220 6.95 3.49 -0.10
C SER A 220 6.93 4.99 0.22
N ASP A 221 5.77 5.63 0.08
CA ASP A 221 5.59 7.06 0.38
C ASP A 221 6.57 7.94 -0.44
N ASN A 222 6.48 7.82 -1.76
CA ASN A 222 7.28 8.57 -2.73
C ASN A 222 6.40 9.00 -3.91
N GLN A 223 7.02 9.52 -4.98
CA GLN A 223 6.34 9.96 -6.20
C GLN A 223 6.82 9.12 -7.40
N LEU A 224 7.01 7.82 -7.18
CA LEU A 224 7.43 6.89 -8.23
C LEU A 224 6.27 6.66 -9.21
N THR A 225 6.59 6.62 -10.50
CA THR A 225 5.68 6.55 -11.64
C THR A 225 6.08 5.43 -12.59
N GLY A 226 5.22 5.13 -13.56
CA GLY A 226 5.46 4.04 -14.52
C GLY A 226 5.20 2.67 -13.91
N ASP A 227 5.55 1.64 -14.67
CA ASP A 227 5.20 0.26 -14.33
C ASP A 227 6.18 -0.34 -13.31
N ILE A 228 5.72 -1.34 -12.56
CA ILE A 228 6.60 -2.18 -11.75
C ILE A 228 7.44 -3.05 -12.71
N PRO A 229 8.78 -2.99 -12.69
CA PRO A 229 9.60 -3.80 -13.60
C PRO A 229 9.48 -5.29 -13.30
N ALA A 230 9.28 -6.10 -14.33
CA ALA A 230 9.24 -7.56 -14.23
C ALA A 230 10.55 -8.14 -13.67
N GLU A 231 11.68 -7.45 -13.90
CA GLU A 231 13.00 -7.82 -13.42
C GLU A 231 13.11 -7.83 -11.89
N LEU A 232 12.19 -7.17 -11.16
CA LEU A 232 12.13 -7.32 -9.70
C LEU A 232 11.84 -8.78 -9.29
N GLY A 233 11.21 -9.58 -10.15
CA GLY A 233 11.02 -11.02 -9.95
C GLY A 233 12.33 -11.83 -9.92
N ASN A 234 13.48 -11.25 -10.30
CA ASN A 234 14.79 -11.91 -10.23
C ASN A 234 15.41 -11.87 -8.82
N LEU A 235 14.83 -11.10 -7.89
CA LEU A 235 15.35 -10.90 -6.54
C LEU A 235 15.03 -12.10 -5.63
N SER A 236 15.62 -13.25 -5.92
CA SER A 236 15.30 -14.53 -5.26
C SER A 236 15.46 -14.55 -3.73
N GLN A 237 16.23 -13.62 -3.15
CA GLN A 237 16.43 -13.48 -1.70
C GLN A 237 15.44 -12.50 -1.03
N LEU A 238 14.55 -11.87 -1.80
CA LEU A 238 13.67 -10.82 -1.29
C LEU A 238 12.62 -11.42 -0.33
N GLU A 239 12.60 -10.86 0.88
CA GLU A 239 11.66 -11.17 1.96
C GLU A 239 10.58 -10.09 2.07
N ASP A 240 10.91 -8.83 1.81
CA ASP A 240 9.98 -7.70 1.93
C ASP A 240 10.05 -6.77 0.71
N LEU A 241 8.90 -6.59 0.04
CA LEU A 241 8.72 -5.63 -1.05
C LEU A 241 7.63 -4.62 -0.69
N ASN A 242 8.03 -3.36 -0.50
CA ASN A 242 7.11 -2.29 -0.15
C ASN A 242 7.20 -1.11 -1.13
N LEU A 243 6.20 -0.99 -1.98
CA LEU A 243 6.05 0.06 -3.01
C LEU A 243 4.78 0.91 -2.80
N GLN A 244 4.13 0.79 -1.63
CA GLN A 244 2.85 1.46 -1.37
C GLN A 244 2.97 2.99 -1.37
N ILE A 245 1.85 3.70 -1.56
CA ILE A 245 1.78 5.18 -1.53
C ILE A 245 2.76 5.76 -2.56
N ASN A 246 2.47 5.50 -3.83
CA ASN A 246 3.20 5.99 -4.99
C ASN A 246 2.21 6.29 -6.14
N GLN A 247 2.71 6.51 -7.35
CA GLN A 247 1.91 6.76 -8.56
C GLN A 247 2.21 5.68 -9.62
N LEU A 248 2.50 4.44 -9.19
CA LEU A 248 2.83 3.33 -10.09
C LEU A 248 1.60 2.93 -10.91
N THR A 249 1.84 2.64 -12.19
CA THR A 249 0.83 2.28 -13.19
C THR A 249 1.06 0.87 -13.73
N GLY A 250 0.31 0.49 -14.77
CA GLY A 250 0.47 -0.81 -15.44
C GLY A 250 -0.11 -1.95 -14.63
N SER A 251 0.19 -3.18 -15.04
CA SER A 251 -0.24 -4.39 -14.34
C SER A 251 0.80 -4.85 -13.33
N ILE A 252 0.35 -5.58 -12.30
CA ILE A 252 1.26 -6.33 -11.41
C ILE A 252 1.99 -7.40 -12.27
N PRO A 253 3.34 -7.41 -12.33
CA PRO A 253 4.08 -8.39 -13.12
C PRO A 253 3.89 -9.81 -12.59
N ILE A 254 3.69 -10.78 -13.49
CA ILE A 254 3.56 -12.20 -13.13
C ILE A 254 4.86 -12.74 -12.48
N GLU A 255 5.99 -12.14 -12.86
CA GLU A 255 7.32 -12.51 -12.38
C GLU A 255 7.51 -12.28 -10.88
N LEU A 256 6.67 -11.45 -10.24
CA LEU A 256 6.68 -11.32 -8.78
C LEU A 256 6.31 -12.63 -8.08
N GLY A 257 5.62 -13.56 -8.76
CA GLY A 257 5.38 -14.93 -8.26
C GLY A 257 6.64 -15.78 -8.09
N ASN A 258 7.78 -15.38 -8.70
CA ASN A 258 9.05 -16.09 -8.54
C ASN A 258 9.75 -15.84 -7.20
N LEU A 259 9.27 -14.89 -6.39
CA LEU A 259 9.90 -14.44 -5.16
C LEU A 259 9.61 -15.40 -3.99
N SER A 260 10.13 -16.63 -4.07
CA SER A 260 9.77 -17.72 -3.15
C SER A 260 10.05 -17.43 -1.66
N ASN A 261 10.91 -16.46 -1.32
CA ASN A 261 11.21 -16.06 0.06
C ASN A 261 10.34 -14.90 0.57
N LEU A 262 9.48 -14.32 -0.28
CA LEU A 262 8.70 -13.14 0.05
C LEU A 262 7.71 -13.42 1.17
N ARG A 263 7.73 -12.56 2.18
CA ARG A 263 6.84 -12.57 3.35
C ARG A 263 5.86 -11.41 3.32
N SER A 264 6.26 -10.27 2.77
CA SER A 264 5.42 -9.08 2.68
C SER A 264 5.43 -8.49 1.27
N LEU A 265 4.24 -8.32 0.68
CA LEU A 265 4.05 -7.62 -0.58
C LEU A 265 3.05 -6.48 -0.40
N TYR A 266 3.56 -5.25 -0.40
CA TYR A 266 2.76 -4.03 -0.22
C TYR A 266 2.79 -3.17 -1.48
N LEU A 267 1.68 -3.17 -2.22
CA LEU A 267 1.49 -2.40 -3.46
C LEU A 267 0.29 -1.44 -3.34
N SER A 268 -0.23 -1.22 -2.13
CA SER A 268 -1.43 -0.40 -1.91
C SER A 268 -1.21 1.07 -2.31
N ASP A 269 -2.31 1.79 -2.53
CA ASP A 269 -2.28 3.24 -2.76
C ASP A 269 -1.41 3.61 -3.97
N ASN A 270 -1.75 3.02 -5.11
CA ASN A 270 -1.12 3.24 -6.42
C ASN A 270 -2.21 3.35 -7.50
N GLN A 271 -1.82 3.29 -8.77
CA GLN A 271 -2.71 3.33 -9.94
C GLN A 271 -2.59 2.03 -10.75
N LEU A 272 -2.33 0.90 -10.08
CA LEU A 272 -2.16 -0.40 -10.73
C LEU A 272 -3.48 -0.87 -11.34
N THR A 273 -3.39 -1.48 -12.52
CA THR A 273 -4.52 -1.91 -13.36
C THR A 273 -4.37 -3.40 -13.72
N GLY A 274 -5.33 -3.94 -14.47
CA GLY A 274 -5.30 -5.34 -14.89
C GLY A 274 -5.71 -6.29 -13.76
N ASN A 275 -5.50 -7.58 -13.98
CA ASN A 275 -5.90 -8.63 -13.04
C ASN A 275 -4.83 -8.84 -11.97
N ILE A 276 -5.24 -9.38 -10.83
CA ILE A 276 -4.32 -9.98 -9.86
C ILE A 276 -3.70 -11.23 -10.51
N PRO A 277 -2.37 -11.34 -10.63
CA PRO A 277 -1.71 -12.53 -11.22
C PRO A 277 -1.99 -13.79 -10.39
N VAL A 278 -2.24 -14.90 -11.07
CA VAL A 278 -2.43 -16.22 -10.41
C VAL A 278 -1.13 -16.71 -9.78
N GLU A 279 0.01 -16.29 -10.34
CA GLU A 279 1.37 -16.61 -9.90
C GLU A 279 1.68 -16.05 -8.50
N LEU A 280 0.95 -15.04 -8.03
CA LEU A 280 1.07 -14.61 -6.63
C LEU A 280 0.66 -15.71 -5.64
N GLY A 281 -0.12 -16.70 -6.08
CA GLY A 281 -0.46 -17.90 -5.30
C GLY A 281 0.72 -18.86 -5.06
N ASP A 282 1.84 -18.71 -5.77
CA ASP A 282 3.04 -19.53 -5.60
C ASP A 282 3.95 -19.05 -4.45
N LEU A 283 3.65 -17.91 -3.85
CA LEU A 283 4.43 -17.28 -2.78
C LEU A 283 4.19 -17.94 -1.42
N SER A 284 4.62 -19.20 -1.26
CA SER A 284 4.30 -20.03 -0.08
C SER A 284 4.73 -19.45 1.28
N ASN A 285 5.66 -18.49 1.32
CA ASN A 285 6.12 -17.83 2.55
C ASN A 285 5.39 -16.51 2.86
N LEU A 286 4.47 -16.08 1.99
CA LEU A 286 3.79 -14.80 2.10
C LEU A 286 2.87 -14.79 3.33
N ARG A 287 3.01 -13.73 4.13
CA ARG A 287 2.22 -13.46 5.33
C ARG A 287 1.28 -12.28 5.14
N SER A 288 1.70 -11.30 4.34
CA SER A 288 0.92 -10.08 4.15
C SER A 288 0.89 -9.67 2.68
N LEU A 289 -0.32 -9.52 2.14
CA LEU A 289 -0.59 -9.09 0.78
C LEU A 289 -1.55 -7.89 0.78
N ALA A 290 -1.03 -6.71 0.48
CA ALA A 290 -1.84 -5.50 0.35
C ALA A 290 -1.81 -4.95 -1.09
N LEU A 291 -2.94 -5.06 -1.76
CA LEU A 291 -3.19 -4.56 -3.12
C LEU A 291 -4.34 -3.52 -3.14
N ASN A 292 -4.82 -3.09 -1.98
CA ASN A 292 -5.94 -2.15 -1.83
C ASN A 292 -5.62 -0.76 -2.41
N ASN A 293 -6.67 0.05 -2.63
CA ASN A 293 -6.56 1.40 -3.19
C ASN A 293 -5.81 1.42 -4.53
N ASN A 294 -6.28 0.62 -5.49
CA ASN A 294 -5.77 0.53 -6.85
C ASN A 294 -6.93 0.50 -7.86
N GLN A 295 -6.65 0.18 -9.12
CA GLN A 295 -7.63 0.06 -10.21
C GLN A 295 -7.66 -1.38 -10.77
N LEU A 296 -7.43 -2.38 -9.90
CA LEU A 296 -7.39 -3.79 -10.29
C LEU A 296 -8.78 -4.27 -10.68
N VAL A 297 -8.84 -5.11 -11.72
CA VAL A 297 -10.07 -5.65 -12.32
C VAL A 297 -10.03 -7.18 -12.34
N GLY A 298 -11.10 -7.81 -12.84
CA GLY A 298 -11.20 -9.27 -12.92
C GLY A 298 -11.59 -9.90 -11.59
N SER A 299 -11.48 -11.22 -11.49
CA SER A 299 -11.81 -11.97 -10.27
C SER A 299 -10.61 -12.11 -9.34
N ILE A 300 -10.88 -12.33 -8.05
CA ILE A 300 -9.87 -12.79 -7.10
C ILE A 300 -9.40 -14.19 -7.56
N PRO A 301 -8.09 -14.42 -7.79
CA PRO A 301 -7.59 -15.74 -8.17
C PRO A 301 -7.80 -16.79 -7.08
N ALA A 302 -8.22 -17.99 -7.47
CA ALA A 302 -8.38 -19.12 -6.56
C ALA A 302 -7.03 -19.58 -5.98
N GLU A 303 -5.95 -19.37 -6.74
CA GLU A 303 -4.57 -19.70 -6.40
C GLU A 303 -4.08 -18.94 -5.16
N LEU A 304 -4.67 -17.79 -4.82
CA LEU A 304 -4.37 -17.12 -3.55
C LEU A 304 -4.71 -17.99 -2.34
N GLY A 305 -5.61 -18.97 -2.47
CA GLY A 305 -5.90 -19.98 -1.45
C GLY A 305 -4.74 -20.95 -1.15
N ASN A 306 -3.66 -20.94 -1.94
CA ASN A 306 -2.47 -21.75 -1.69
C ASN A 306 -1.51 -21.11 -0.65
N LEU A 307 -1.74 -19.85 -0.27
CA LEU A 307 -0.88 -19.07 0.61
C LEU A 307 -1.08 -19.46 2.08
N SER A 308 -0.66 -20.67 2.47
CA SER A 308 -0.97 -21.25 3.79
C SER A 308 -0.44 -20.46 5.00
N ASN A 309 0.51 -19.55 4.80
CA ASN A 309 1.07 -18.67 5.83
C ASN A 309 0.47 -17.25 5.84
N LEU A 310 -0.53 -16.97 4.99
CA LEU A 310 -1.09 -15.64 4.85
C LEU A 310 -1.89 -15.26 6.11
N GLU A 311 -1.48 -14.17 6.74
CA GLU A 311 -2.05 -13.56 7.94
C GLU A 311 -2.96 -12.37 7.56
N ASN A 312 -2.58 -11.60 6.53
CA ASN A 312 -3.31 -10.42 6.09
C ASN A 312 -3.53 -10.40 4.57
N LEU A 313 -4.80 -10.31 4.15
CA LEU A 313 -5.20 -10.10 2.76
C LEU A 313 -6.05 -8.84 2.62
N SER A 314 -5.50 -7.85 1.92
CA SER A 314 -6.14 -6.54 1.71
C SER A 314 -6.28 -6.22 0.23
N LEU A 315 -7.51 -6.30 -0.28
CA LEU A 315 -7.89 -6.07 -1.70
C LEU A 315 -8.95 -4.98 -1.87
N TYR A 316 -9.31 -4.28 -0.80
CA TYR A 316 -10.38 -3.27 -0.79
C TYR A 316 -10.11 -2.07 -1.71
N VAL A 317 -11.15 -1.32 -2.08
CA VAL A 317 -11.07 -0.13 -2.96
C VAL A 317 -10.34 -0.48 -4.25
N ASN A 318 -10.97 -1.34 -5.04
CA ASN A 318 -10.56 -1.76 -6.39
C ASN A 318 -11.81 -1.93 -7.27
N GLN A 319 -11.68 -2.54 -8.44
CA GLN A 319 -12.78 -2.84 -9.38
C GLN A 319 -12.92 -4.37 -9.57
N LEU A 320 -12.64 -5.16 -8.52
CA LEU A 320 -12.70 -6.61 -8.57
C LEU A 320 -14.14 -7.09 -8.73
N THR A 321 -14.34 -8.15 -9.50
CA THR A 321 -15.63 -8.74 -9.89
C THR A 321 -15.68 -10.24 -9.60
N GLY A 322 -16.82 -10.89 -9.85
CA GLY A 322 -16.97 -12.33 -9.57
C GLY A 322 -17.15 -12.62 -8.08
N GLY A 323 -17.14 -13.89 -7.71
CA GLY A 323 -17.30 -14.32 -6.31
C GLY A 323 -15.98 -14.45 -5.56
N ILE A 324 -16.08 -14.51 -4.23
CA ILE A 324 -14.96 -14.91 -3.38
C ILE A 324 -14.65 -16.39 -3.68
N PRO A 325 -13.41 -16.76 -4.04
CA PRO A 325 -13.05 -18.16 -4.28
C PRO A 325 -13.20 -19.01 -3.01
N VAL A 326 -13.72 -20.24 -3.17
CA VAL A 326 -13.89 -21.19 -2.05
C VAL A 326 -12.54 -21.58 -1.45
N GLU A 327 -11.48 -21.51 -2.26
CA GLU A 327 -10.09 -21.82 -1.92
C GLU A 327 -9.53 -20.88 -0.85
N LEU A 328 -10.06 -19.66 -0.70
CA LEU A 328 -9.64 -18.76 0.40
C LEU A 328 -9.96 -19.35 1.79
N GLY A 329 -10.89 -20.30 1.88
CA GLY A 329 -11.14 -21.07 3.10
C GLY A 329 -9.98 -22.00 3.51
N ASN A 330 -8.93 -22.13 2.71
CA ASN A 330 -7.71 -22.89 3.06
C ASN A 330 -6.68 -22.05 3.83
N LEU A 331 -6.89 -20.73 3.95
CA LEU A 331 -5.95 -19.78 4.57
C LEU A 331 -6.01 -19.84 6.11
N SER A 332 -5.62 -20.98 6.68
CA SER A 332 -5.76 -21.25 8.13
C SER A 332 -5.09 -20.23 9.07
N GLN A 333 -4.14 -19.44 8.58
CA GLN A 333 -3.45 -18.39 9.36
C GLN A 333 -4.07 -16.99 9.18
N LEU A 334 -5.11 -16.84 8.37
CA LEU A 334 -5.66 -15.53 8.02
C LEU A 334 -6.33 -14.89 9.23
N GLU A 335 -5.88 -13.68 9.58
CA GLU A 335 -6.40 -12.85 10.67
C GLU A 335 -7.24 -11.69 10.12
N TYR A 336 -6.82 -11.12 8.97
CA TYR A 336 -7.46 -9.97 8.33
C TYR A 336 -7.86 -10.25 6.88
N LEU A 337 -9.13 -10.00 6.54
CA LEU A 337 -9.66 -10.06 5.17
C LEU A 337 -10.41 -8.77 4.80
N GLY A 338 -9.76 -7.88 4.05
CA GLY A 338 -10.35 -6.64 3.55
C GLY A 338 -10.72 -6.72 2.07
N LEU A 339 -12.00 -6.76 1.73
CA LEU A 339 -12.54 -6.82 0.37
C LEU A 339 -13.53 -5.68 0.05
N PHE A 340 -13.76 -4.76 0.98
CA PHE A 340 -14.78 -3.72 0.83
C PHE A 340 -14.55 -2.78 -0.37
N SER A 341 -15.59 -2.10 -0.83
CA SER A 341 -15.55 -1.17 -1.96
C SER A 341 -14.96 -1.82 -3.23
N ASN A 342 -15.65 -2.86 -3.71
CA ASN A 342 -15.38 -3.57 -4.94
C ASN A 342 -16.71 -3.87 -5.69
N GLN A 343 -16.68 -4.70 -6.73
CA GLN A 343 -17.85 -5.14 -7.49
C GLN A 343 -18.05 -6.66 -7.36
N LEU A 344 -17.65 -7.24 -6.23
CA LEU A 344 -17.78 -8.68 -5.98
C LEU A 344 -19.25 -9.09 -5.89
N THR A 345 -19.56 -10.31 -6.32
CA THR A 345 -20.92 -10.85 -6.51
C THR A 345 -21.02 -12.26 -5.94
N GLY A 346 -22.20 -12.87 -6.01
CA GLY A 346 -22.42 -14.25 -5.53
C GLY A 346 -22.55 -14.33 -4.01
N SER A 347 -22.61 -15.55 -3.47
CA SER A 347 -22.75 -15.81 -2.05
C SER A 347 -21.41 -15.88 -1.34
N LEU A 348 -21.39 -15.62 -0.03
CA LEU A 348 -20.21 -15.90 0.80
C LEU A 348 -19.93 -17.42 0.79
N PRO A 349 -18.70 -17.85 0.44
CA PRO A 349 -18.33 -19.26 0.48
C PRO A 349 -18.39 -19.79 1.90
N LYS A 350 -19.11 -20.90 2.11
CA LYS A 350 -19.16 -21.55 3.43
C LYS A 350 -17.79 -21.99 3.92
N GLU A 351 -16.84 -22.20 3.01
CA GLU A 351 -15.46 -22.56 3.30
C GLU A 351 -14.74 -21.50 4.15
N LEU A 352 -15.17 -20.23 4.14
CA LEU A 352 -14.66 -19.21 5.07
C LEU A 352 -14.95 -19.55 6.54
N SER A 353 -15.88 -20.46 6.83
CA SER A 353 -16.13 -20.94 8.19
C SER A 353 -14.96 -21.72 8.79
N LYS A 354 -13.99 -22.14 7.96
CA LYS A 354 -12.78 -22.86 8.39
C LYS A 354 -11.67 -21.94 8.91
N LEU A 355 -11.83 -20.62 8.74
CA LEU A 355 -10.83 -19.63 9.11
C LEU A 355 -10.94 -19.32 10.61
N GLU A 356 -10.38 -20.20 11.44
CA GLU A 356 -10.48 -20.12 12.90
C GLU A 356 -9.72 -18.92 13.51
N ASN A 357 -8.69 -18.43 12.83
CA ASN A 357 -7.89 -17.27 13.25
C ASN A 357 -8.42 -15.93 12.74
N LEU A 358 -9.47 -15.93 11.89
CA LEU A 358 -9.97 -14.70 11.29
C LEU A 358 -10.62 -13.83 12.37
N THR A 359 -10.06 -12.64 12.59
CA THR A 359 -10.56 -11.68 13.58
C THR A 359 -11.31 -10.53 12.92
N ASP A 360 -10.86 -10.12 11.74
CA ASP A 360 -11.30 -8.89 11.09
C ASP A 360 -11.64 -9.17 9.62
N ILE A 361 -12.92 -8.93 9.26
CA ILE A 361 -13.42 -9.12 7.90
C ILE A 361 -14.27 -7.93 7.49
N TYR A 362 -13.86 -7.30 6.39
CA TYR A 362 -14.51 -6.11 5.86
C TYR A 362 -14.89 -6.35 4.40
N ILE A 363 -16.17 -6.59 4.13
CA ILE A 363 -16.65 -6.96 2.78
C ILE A 363 -17.77 -6.05 2.26
N SER A 364 -18.08 -4.99 3.00
CA SER A 364 -19.12 -4.00 2.68
C SER A 364 -18.89 -3.33 1.31
N ASP A 365 -19.90 -2.62 0.79
CA ASP A 365 -19.80 -1.92 -0.51
C ASP A 365 -19.35 -2.87 -1.65
N ASN A 366 -20.12 -3.97 -1.81
CA ASN A 366 -20.01 -4.98 -2.86
C ASN A 366 -21.44 -5.41 -3.27
N ASN A 367 -21.55 -6.29 -4.27
CA ASN A 367 -22.82 -6.79 -4.83
C ASN A 367 -23.10 -8.25 -4.43
N PHE A 368 -22.75 -8.66 -3.21
CA PHE A 368 -22.97 -10.04 -2.73
C PHE A 368 -24.47 -10.37 -2.62
N SER A 369 -24.83 -11.61 -2.98
CA SER A 369 -26.15 -12.16 -2.68
C SER A 369 -26.28 -12.45 -1.19
N ARG A 370 -27.46 -12.24 -0.62
CA ARG A 370 -27.75 -12.47 0.80
C ARG A 370 -27.92 -13.94 1.20
N THR A 371 -27.58 -14.89 0.31
CA THR A 371 -27.59 -16.32 0.66
C THR A 371 -26.42 -16.62 1.59
N LEU A 372 -26.74 -16.95 2.84
CA LEU A 372 -25.78 -17.31 3.87
C LEU A 372 -25.91 -18.79 4.21
N SER A 373 -24.78 -19.42 4.52
CA SER A 373 -24.76 -20.78 5.01
C SER A 373 -24.75 -20.78 6.55
N PRO A 374 -25.44 -21.72 7.22
CA PRO A 374 -25.41 -21.82 8.68
C PRO A 374 -24.01 -22.02 9.25
N GLU A 375 -23.09 -22.62 8.49
CA GLU A 375 -21.70 -22.78 8.88
C GLU A 375 -21.01 -21.41 9.07
N LEU A 376 -21.27 -20.45 8.19
CA LEU A 376 -20.74 -19.08 8.32
C LEU A 376 -21.33 -18.38 9.53
N THR A 377 -22.64 -18.46 9.71
CA THR A 377 -23.32 -17.67 10.74
C THR A 377 -23.06 -18.17 12.17
N SER A 378 -22.42 -19.34 12.30
CA SER A 378 -21.93 -19.90 13.55
C SER A 378 -20.51 -19.46 13.96
N THR A 379 -19.77 -18.75 13.12
CA THR A 379 -18.38 -18.36 13.43
C THR A 379 -18.30 -17.16 14.36
N ALA A 380 -17.20 -17.06 15.12
CA ALA A 380 -16.96 -15.94 16.01
C ALA A 380 -16.83 -14.61 15.24
N TRP A 381 -16.13 -14.61 14.11
CA TRP A 381 -15.99 -13.42 13.27
C TRP A 381 -17.33 -12.96 12.71
N TRP A 382 -18.26 -13.88 12.41
CA TRP A 382 -19.60 -13.51 11.93
C TRP A 382 -20.39 -12.79 13.01
N GLN A 383 -20.29 -13.21 14.28
CA GLN A 383 -20.95 -12.51 15.38
C GLN A 383 -20.43 -11.08 15.57
N LYS A 384 -19.15 -10.82 15.22
CA LYS A 384 -18.54 -9.49 15.27
C LYS A 384 -18.93 -8.62 14.07
N TRP A 385 -18.88 -9.17 12.86
CA TRP A 385 -18.93 -8.38 11.60
C TRP A 385 -20.17 -8.61 10.73
N GLY A 386 -20.97 -9.65 11.01
CA GLY A 386 -22.13 -10.02 10.20
C GLY A 386 -23.21 -8.92 10.12
N TRP A 387 -23.20 -8.01 11.09
CA TRP A 387 -24.03 -6.79 11.14
C TRP A 387 -23.80 -5.88 9.91
N GLU A 388 -22.55 -5.67 9.48
CA GLU A 388 -22.24 -4.82 8.32
C GLU A 388 -22.73 -5.44 7.00
N ILE A 389 -22.74 -6.76 6.95
CA ILE A 389 -23.12 -7.54 5.76
C ILE A 389 -24.65 -7.56 5.64
N ALA A 390 -25.35 -7.69 6.76
CA ALA A 390 -26.80 -7.74 6.82
C ALA A 390 -27.47 -6.44 6.37
N LEU A 391 -26.82 -5.28 6.47
CA LEU A 391 -27.47 -3.97 6.31
C LEU A 391 -27.30 -3.31 4.91
N ASN A 392 -26.56 -3.94 3.99
CA ASN A 392 -26.21 -3.35 2.67
C ASN A 392 -27.20 -3.68 1.51
N GLY A 393 -28.53 -3.70 1.72
CA GLY A 393 -29.49 -4.06 0.65
C GLY A 393 -30.97 -4.03 1.06
N SER A 394 -31.89 -4.02 0.07
CA SER A 394 -33.30 -3.62 0.19
C SER A 394 -34.36 -4.73 0.17
N ASP A 395 -33.98 -6.01 0.21
CA ASP A 395 -34.92 -7.14 0.10
C ASP A 395 -34.95 -8.00 1.39
N GLU A 396 -36.04 -8.77 1.55
CA GLU A 396 -36.50 -9.50 2.75
C GLU A 396 -35.40 -10.08 3.65
N PHE A 397 -35.41 -9.63 4.92
CA PHE A 397 -34.46 -9.98 5.96
C PHE A 397 -34.92 -11.28 6.66
N ASP A 398 -34.27 -12.41 6.38
CA ASP A 398 -34.53 -13.68 7.10
C ASP A 398 -33.67 -13.80 8.36
N PHE A 399 -34.21 -13.29 9.47
CA PHE A 399 -33.57 -13.29 10.79
C PHE A 399 -33.09 -14.68 11.25
N ASP A 400 -33.75 -15.76 10.82
CA ASP A 400 -33.34 -17.11 11.22
C ASP A 400 -32.04 -17.55 10.55
N THR A 401 -31.79 -17.10 9.33
CA THR A 401 -30.58 -17.42 8.57
C THR A 401 -29.36 -16.61 9.06
N TYR A 402 -29.54 -15.36 9.50
CA TYR A 402 -28.44 -14.48 9.93
C TYR A 402 -27.78 -14.91 11.24
N ASN A 403 -28.52 -15.52 12.17
CA ASN A 403 -28.01 -16.01 13.45
C ASN A 403 -27.14 -14.98 14.21
N LEU A 404 -27.54 -13.71 14.22
CA LEU A 404 -26.82 -12.63 14.91
C LEU A 404 -27.34 -12.45 16.35
N TYR A 405 -26.44 -12.15 17.28
CA TYR A 405 -26.76 -11.94 18.68
C TYR A 405 -26.31 -10.57 19.18
N LEU A 406 -27.02 -10.01 20.16
CA LEU A 406 -26.62 -8.78 20.85
C LEU A 406 -25.20 -8.98 21.42
N PRO A 407 -24.21 -8.16 21.02
CA PRO A 407 -22.83 -8.30 21.48
C PRO A 407 -22.72 -8.12 23.00
N ASP A 408 -21.84 -8.88 23.64
CA ASP A 408 -21.50 -8.74 25.07
C ASP A 408 -20.50 -7.59 25.26
N PHE A 409 -20.95 -6.50 25.88
CA PHE A 409 -20.12 -5.38 26.26
C PHE A 409 -20.66 -4.68 27.50
N THR A 410 -19.81 -3.86 28.11
CA THR A 410 -20.17 -3.04 29.27
C THR A 410 -19.96 -1.57 28.94
N PHE A 411 -20.91 -0.72 29.31
CA PHE A 411 -20.82 0.72 29.16
C PHE A 411 -21.37 1.44 30.39
N THR A 412 -21.04 2.71 30.54
CA THR A 412 -21.65 3.58 31.57
C THR A 412 -22.78 4.38 30.93
N ASN A 413 -24.00 4.23 31.44
CA ASN A 413 -25.19 4.90 30.90
C ASN A 413 -25.25 6.39 31.31
N GLN A 414 -26.27 7.11 30.84
CA GLN A 414 -26.51 8.52 31.14
C GLN A 414 -26.63 8.85 32.63
N ASN A 415 -27.02 7.86 33.46
CA ASN A 415 -27.16 8.00 34.91
C ASN A 415 -25.86 7.66 35.68
N GLY A 416 -24.77 7.36 34.98
CA GLY A 416 -23.51 6.95 35.60
C GLY A 416 -23.47 5.51 36.11
N GLN A 417 -24.43 4.67 35.70
CA GLN A 417 -24.48 3.25 36.07
C GLN A 417 -23.76 2.41 35.02
N ASN A 418 -23.02 1.40 35.46
CA ASN A 418 -22.46 0.40 34.55
C ASN A 418 -23.54 -0.59 34.14
N VAL A 419 -23.75 -0.74 32.84
CA VAL A 419 -24.71 -1.65 32.21
C VAL A 419 -23.92 -2.68 31.42
N ASN A 420 -24.20 -3.95 31.66
CA ASN A 420 -23.66 -5.06 30.89
C ASN A 420 -24.77 -5.66 30.02
N THR A 421 -24.55 -5.77 28.70
CA THR A 421 -25.59 -6.21 27.76
C THR A 421 -25.95 -7.68 27.94
N LYS A 422 -25.03 -8.52 28.41
CA LYS A 422 -25.32 -9.92 28.72
C LYS A 422 -26.24 -10.04 29.94
N GLU A 423 -25.97 -9.32 31.03
CA GLU A 423 -26.86 -9.27 32.20
C GLU A 423 -28.25 -8.71 31.83
N MET A 424 -28.29 -7.73 30.92
CA MET A 424 -29.51 -7.16 30.38
C MET A 424 -30.34 -8.21 29.64
N VAL A 425 -29.72 -9.00 28.74
CA VAL A 425 -30.37 -10.13 28.05
C VAL A 425 -30.81 -11.22 29.02
N GLU A 426 -29.98 -11.56 30.02
CA GLU A 426 -30.29 -12.60 31.01
C GLU A 426 -31.45 -12.22 31.95
N SER A 427 -31.71 -10.92 32.14
CA SER A 427 -32.72 -10.40 33.07
C SER A 427 -34.04 -10.00 32.41
N ASN A 428 -34.12 -10.02 31.08
CA ASN A 428 -35.27 -9.54 30.31
C ASN A 428 -35.71 -10.55 29.26
N ASN A 429 -36.97 -10.48 28.87
CA ASN A 429 -37.54 -11.36 27.85
C ASN A 429 -37.22 -10.90 26.43
N CYS A 430 -37.08 -9.59 26.21
CA CYS A 430 -36.70 -9.02 24.92
C CYS A 430 -35.90 -7.73 25.13
N ILE A 431 -34.92 -7.48 24.25
CA ILE A 431 -34.19 -6.21 24.22
C ILE A 431 -34.54 -5.48 22.92
N LEU A 432 -35.06 -4.27 23.05
CA LEU A 432 -35.26 -3.35 21.94
C LEU A 432 -34.04 -2.43 21.87
N TYR A 433 -33.21 -2.62 20.86
CA TYR A 433 -32.05 -1.76 20.62
C TYR A 433 -32.44 -0.63 19.69
N TYR A 434 -32.32 0.60 20.17
CA TYR A 434 -32.65 1.80 19.43
C TYR A 434 -31.39 2.63 19.19
N SER A 435 -31.00 2.78 17.92
CA SER A 435 -29.85 3.58 17.52
C SER A 435 -30.28 4.80 16.72
N TRP A 436 -29.66 5.94 17.02
CA TRP A 436 -29.84 7.20 16.29
C TRP A 436 -28.51 7.95 16.18
N TYR A 437 -28.48 8.92 15.26
CA TYR A 437 -27.29 9.70 14.97
C TYR A 437 -27.44 11.13 15.47
N ASP A 438 -26.59 11.58 16.41
CA ASP A 438 -26.48 12.96 16.90
C ASP A 438 -27.79 13.52 17.53
N ALA A 439 -27.70 14.08 18.74
CA ALA A 439 -28.84 14.72 19.43
C ALA A 439 -29.55 15.78 18.58
N SER A 440 -28.84 16.45 17.67
CA SER A 440 -29.38 17.47 16.77
C SER A 440 -30.19 16.91 15.60
N ARG A 441 -30.04 15.62 15.27
CA ARG A 441 -30.79 14.91 14.23
C ARG A 441 -31.76 13.87 14.79
N PHE A 442 -31.92 13.84 16.11
CA PHE A 442 -32.92 13.06 16.81
C PHE A 442 -34.28 13.14 16.13
N TYR A 443 -34.77 12.00 15.61
CA TYR A 443 -36.09 11.94 14.99
C TYR A 443 -37.14 11.67 16.07
N GLU A 444 -37.71 12.75 16.59
CA GLU A 444 -38.76 12.74 17.62
C GLU A 444 -39.86 11.66 17.38
N PRO A 445 -40.34 11.41 16.14
CA PRO A 445 -41.34 10.36 15.92
C PRO A 445 -40.85 8.92 16.16
N THR A 446 -39.58 8.59 15.93
CA THR A 446 -39.08 7.22 16.25
C THR A 446 -38.95 7.06 17.76
N TYR A 447 -38.45 8.08 18.44
CA TYR A 447 -38.36 8.09 19.89
C TYR A 447 -39.72 7.93 20.57
N ASP A 448 -40.74 8.66 20.11
CA ASP A 448 -42.10 8.55 20.64
C ASP A 448 -42.62 7.12 20.50
N VAL A 449 -42.40 6.49 19.33
CA VAL A 449 -42.78 5.09 19.10
C VAL A 449 -42.05 4.14 20.06
N VAL A 450 -40.73 4.27 20.19
CA VAL A 450 -39.94 3.42 21.09
C VAL A 450 -40.39 3.60 22.55
N THR A 451 -40.66 4.84 22.97
CA THR A 451 -41.11 5.16 24.32
C THR A 451 -42.51 4.63 24.61
N GLU A 452 -43.44 4.76 23.66
CA GLU A 452 -44.78 4.20 23.77
C GLU A 452 -44.76 2.68 23.85
N VAL A 453 -44.01 2.01 22.98
CA VAL A 453 -43.84 0.55 22.99
C VAL A 453 -43.21 0.09 24.30
N TYR A 454 -42.16 0.78 24.78
CA TYR A 454 -41.57 0.45 26.07
C TYR A 454 -42.55 0.61 27.24
N ALA A 455 -43.30 1.72 27.29
CA ALA A 455 -44.27 1.96 28.36
C ALA A 455 -45.37 0.87 28.41
N GLU A 456 -45.77 0.35 27.25
CA GLU A 456 -46.77 -0.71 27.12
C GLU A 456 -46.21 -2.09 27.48
N TYR A 457 -44.98 -2.40 27.06
CA TYR A 457 -44.41 -3.74 27.15
C TYR A 457 -43.37 -3.96 28.28
N LYS A 458 -42.97 -2.92 29.03
CA LYS A 458 -41.93 -3.05 30.08
C LYS A 458 -42.28 -4.03 31.20
N GLU A 459 -43.54 -4.05 31.62
CA GLU A 459 -44.02 -5.00 32.64
C GLU A 459 -44.01 -6.44 32.12
N TYR A 460 -43.94 -6.62 30.80
CA TYR A 460 -43.80 -7.92 30.14
C TYR A 460 -42.32 -8.36 30.00
N GLY A 461 -41.37 -7.57 30.52
CA GLY A 461 -39.94 -7.86 30.43
C GLY A 461 -39.29 -7.43 29.12
N VAL A 462 -39.87 -6.44 28.43
CA VAL A 462 -39.18 -5.72 27.34
C VAL A 462 -38.34 -4.62 27.95
N GLU A 463 -37.05 -4.57 27.60
CA GLU A 463 -36.13 -3.51 28.01
C GLU A 463 -35.54 -2.81 26.79
N VAL A 464 -35.24 -1.51 26.91
CA VAL A 464 -34.68 -0.71 25.80
C VAL A 464 -33.19 -0.43 26.03
N LEU A 465 -32.39 -0.67 25.00
CA LEU A 465 -30.99 -0.25 24.93
C LEU A 465 -30.82 0.86 23.90
N GLY A 466 -30.51 2.05 24.37
CA GLY A 466 -30.20 3.22 23.55
C GLY A 466 -28.78 3.29 23.07
N TYR A 467 -28.58 3.71 21.82
CA TYR A 467 -27.26 4.07 21.31
C TYR A 467 -27.28 5.37 20.50
N CYS A 468 -26.63 6.41 21.03
CA CYS A 468 -26.38 7.66 20.31
C CYS A 468 -24.93 7.68 19.78
N THR A 469 -24.77 7.81 18.46
CA THR A 469 -23.45 8.05 17.86
C THR A 469 -23.08 9.53 17.93
N TYR A 470 -21.82 9.82 18.28
CA TYR A 470 -21.27 11.17 18.41
C TYR A 470 -20.52 11.62 17.14
N ASP A 471 -20.86 12.78 16.59
CA ASP A 471 -20.04 13.51 15.61
C ASP A 471 -19.30 14.66 16.30
N SER A 472 -17.97 14.53 16.40
CA SER A 472 -17.10 15.55 17.00
C SER A 472 -17.10 16.89 16.27
N ARG A 473 -17.76 16.98 15.11
CA ARG A 473 -17.91 18.21 14.32
C ARG A 473 -19.19 18.99 14.66
N THR A 474 -20.19 18.40 15.31
CA THR A 474 -21.53 19.01 15.50
C THR A 474 -21.89 19.33 16.95
N GLY A 475 -21.23 18.73 17.95
CA GLY A 475 -21.48 19.02 19.38
C GLY A 475 -20.45 18.39 20.33
N SER A 476 -20.65 18.53 21.64
CA SER A 476 -19.86 17.86 22.69
C SER A 476 -20.62 16.69 23.35
N ARG A 477 -19.89 15.74 23.96
CA ARG A 477 -20.48 14.61 24.70
C ARG A 477 -21.44 15.07 25.80
N GLU A 478 -21.14 16.20 26.45
CA GLU A 478 -21.98 16.78 27.48
C GLU A 478 -23.30 17.32 26.91
N GLU A 479 -23.29 17.85 25.68
CA GLU A 479 -24.50 18.34 24.99
C GLU A 479 -25.43 17.17 24.62
N GLU A 480 -24.86 16.05 24.18
CA GLU A 480 -25.59 14.79 23.92
C GLU A 480 -26.25 14.24 25.19
N ILE A 481 -25.49 14.16 26.29
CA ILE A 481 -26.02 13.71 27.58
C ILE A 481 -27.13 14.66 28.06
N ALA A 482 -26.92 15.98 27.97
CA ALA A 482 -27.94 16.96 28.35
C ALA A 482 -29.21 16.85 27.49
N CYS A 483 -29.07 16.50 26.20
CA CYS A 483 -30.21 16.22 25.33
C CYS A 483 -30.99 15.00 25.84
N ILE A 484 -30.30 13.87 26.09
CA ILE A 484 -30.90 12.65 26.61
C ILE A 484 -31.59 12.88 27.96
N GLU A 485 -30.96 13.64 28.87
CA GLU A 485 -31.52 14.03 30.16
C GLU A 485 -32.80 14.88 30.00
N ASN A 486 -32.81 15.82 29.04
CA ASN A 486 -33.98 16.67 28.78
C ASN A 486 -35.20 15.88 28.28
N TYR A 487 -34.99 14.81 27.50
CA TYR A 487 -36.08 13.94 27.04
C TYR A 487 -36.58 12.98 28.13
N GLY A 488 -35.86 12.85 29.25
CA GLY A 488 -36.29 12.05 30.39
C GLY A 488 -36.35 10.55 30.10
N MET A 489 -35.42 10.03 29.30
CA MET A 489 -35.41 8.62 28.89
C MET A 489 -35.30 7.71 30.12
N GLU A 490 -36.30 6.82 30.31
CA GLU A 490 -36.37 5.88 31.44
C GLU A 490 -35.44 4.67 31.30
N TRP A 491 -34.90 4.44 30.09
CA TRP A 491 -34.09 3.29 29.70
C TRP A 491 -32.61 3.63 29.54
N SER A 492 -31.75 2.62 29.51
CA SER A 492 -30.29 2.84 29.48
C SER A 492 -29.80 3.30 28.11
N VAL A 493 -29.05 4.41 28.07
CA VAL A 493 -28.49 4.99 26.85
C VAL A 493 -26.97 4.99 26.89
N MET A 494 -26.37 4.44 25.84
CA MET A 494 -24.94 4.52 25.56
C MET A 494 -24.63 5.75 24.70
N VAL A 495 -23.69 6.59 25.14
CA VAL A 495 -23.19 7.77 24.42
C VAL A 495 -21.70 7.60 24.18
N ASP A 496 -21.31 7.53 22.90
CA ASP A 496 -20.00 7.05 22.41
C ASP A 496 -18.76 7.75 23.01
N VAL A 497 -17.78 6.95 23.47
CA VAL A 497 -16.34 7.31 23.52
C VAL A 497 -15.37 6.11 23.41
N ASP A 498 -15.82 4.90 23.04
CA ASP A 498 -14.93 3.72 23.01
C ASP A 498 -14.87 3.07 21.63
N MET A 499 -13.68 3.10 21.02
CA MET A 499 -13.44 2.64 19.63
C MET A 499 -13.82 1.17 19.41
N ASN A 500 -13.81 0.36 20.48
CA ASN A 500 -14.18 -1.05 20.43
C ASN A 500 -15.68 -1.29 20.16
N VAL A 501 -16.55 -0.33 20.52
CA VAL A 501 -18.00 -0.41 20.23
C VAL A 501 -18.31 0.22 18.88
N ARG A 502 -17.56 1.27 18.49
CA ARG A 502 -17.65 1.84 17.14
C ARG A 502 -17.49 0.77 16.06
N GLU A 503 -16.45 -0.06 16.11
CA GLU A 503 -16.17 -1.03 15.04
C GLU A 503 -17.32 -2.04 14.81
N ILE A 504 -18.10 -2.40 15.82
CA ILE A 504 -19.23 -3.33 15.67
C ILE A 504 -20.44 -2.67 14.96
N TRP A 505 -20.56 -1.34 15.07
CA TRP A 505 -21.79 -0.62 14.71
C TRP A 505 -21.57 0.51 13.69
N THR A 506 -20.34 0.91 13.38
CA THR A 506 -20.05 2.03 12.44
C THR A 506 -20.12 1.68 10.97
N GLY A 507 -20.02 0.40 10.60
CA GLY A 507 -20.36 -0.04 9.24
C GLY A 507 -21.87 -0.04 8.97
N CYS A 508 -22.69 0.11 10.02
CA CYS A 508 -24.15 -0.03 9.98
C CYS A 508 -24.89 1.27 9.62
N CYS A 509 -24.22 2.42 9.66
CA CYS A 509 -24.90 3.69 9.48
C CYS A 509 -24.72 4.18 8.05
N ASN A 510 -25.80 4.19 7.28
CA ASN A 510 -25.96 5.13 6.18
C ASN A 510 -26.17 6.55 6.77
N TRP A 511 -25.28 7.01 7.66
CA TRP A 511 -25.06 8.33 8.33
C TRP A 511 -26.26 9.28 8.55
N SER A 512 -27.51 8.80 8.53
CA SER A 512 -28.68 9.68 8.37
C SER A 512 -30.00 9.18 8.93
N ARG A 513 -30.10 8.00 9.56
CA ARG A 513 -31.39 7.46 10.01
C ARG A 513 -31.31 6.64 11.29
N ASP A 514 -32.42 6.70 12.01
CA ASP A 514 -32.71 5.92 13.21
C ASP A 514 -33.09 4.49 12.84
N VAL A 515 -32.62 3.51 13.62
CA VAL A 515 -32.89 2.08 13.41
C VAL A 515 -33.26 1.41 14.72
N VAL A 516 -34.27 0.53 14.66
CA VAL A 516 -34.72 -0.28 15.79
C VAL A 516 -34.51 -1.77 15.48
N TYR A 517 -33.87 -2.46 16.41
CA TYR A 517 -33.70 -3.91 16.39
C TYR A 517 -34.39 -4.54 17.59
N LEU A 518 -34.95 -5.75 17.43
CA LEU A 518 -35.48 -6.55 18.54
C LEU A 518 -34.66 -7.82 18.70
N PHE A 519 -34.29 -8.10 19.94
CA PHE A 519 -33.59 -9.31 20.34
C PHE A 519 -34.46 -10.14 21.28
N ASP A 520 -34.48 -11.45 21.07
CA ASP A 520 -35.17 -12.39 21.96
C ASP A 520 -34.44 -12.56 23.30
N ARG A 521 -35.00 -13.38 24.20
CA ARG A 521 -34.43 -13.69 25.53
C ARG A 521 -33.06 -14.38 25.52
N LYS A 522 -32.62 -14.90 24.36
CA LYS A 522 -31.27 -15.44 24.18
C LYS A 522 -30.33 -14.40 23.59
N GLY A 523 -30.82 -13.19 23.36
CA GLY A 523 -30.13 -12.11 22.66
C GLY A 523 -30.07 -12.32 21.16
N LYS A 524 -30.86 -13.22 20.55
CA LYS A 524 -30.87 -13.44 19.09
C LYS A 524 -31.68 -12.35 18.41
N LEU A 525 -31.15 -11.78 17.33
CA LEU A 525 -31.86 -10.81 16.50
C LEU A 525 -33.09 -11.48 15.85
N ILE A 526 -34.26 -10.87 16.00
CA ILE A 526 -35.53 -11.36 15.45
C ILE A 526 -36.30 -10.29 14.67
N PHE A 527 -35.87 -9.02 14.73
CA PHE A 527 -36.48 -7.93 13.98
C PHE A 527 -35.50 -6.78 13.75
N GLU A 528 -35.67 -6.08 12.64
CA GLU A 528 -34.97 -4.87 12.22
C GLU A 528 -35.97 -3.98 11.48
N SER A 529 -35.98 -2.69 11.78
CA SER A 529 -36.98 -1.75 11.29
C SER A 529 -36.87 -1.40 9.79
N GLY A 530 -35.78 -1.78 9.14
CA GLY A 530 -35.45 -1.43 7.77
C GLY A 530 -35.15 0.05 7.56
N LEU A 531 -35.06 0.43 6.28
CA LEU A 531 -34.92 1.83 5.84
C LEU A 531 -36.23 2.62 5.90
N GLU A 532 -37.38 1.96 6.08
CA GLU A 532 -38.72 2.56 6.09
C GLU A 532 -39.39 2.41 7.46
N LEU A 533 -39.31 3.46 8.28
CA LEU A 533 -39.95 3.56 9.60
C LEU A 533 -41.49 3.68 9.54
N HIS A 534 -42.10 3.55 8.35
CA HIS A 534 -43.56 3.60 8.19
C HIS A 534 -44.17 2.36 8.86
N ASN A 535 -45.16 2.58 9.73
CA ASN A 535 -45.80 1.53 10.54
C ASN A 535 -44.87 0.86 11.57
N LEU A 536 -43.72 1.44 11.92
CA LEU A 536 -42.81 0.88 12.93
C LEU A 536 -43.54 0.46 14.21
N LYS A 537 -44.45 1.30 14.71
CA LYS A 537 -45.25 1.01 15.89
C LYS A 537 -46.11 -0.25 15.72
N GLU A 538 -46.87 -0.32 14.63
CA GLU A 538 -47.77 -1.45 14.34
C GLU A 538 -46.98 -2.75 14.15
N ASN A 539 -45.82 -2.68 13.48
CA ASN A 539 -44.93 -3.83 13.28
C ASN A 539 -44.36 -4.34 14.61
N LEU A 540 -43.84 -3.43 15.45
CA LEU A 540 -43.31 -3.77 16.77
C LEU A 540 -44.39 -4.36 17.69
N GLN A 541 -45.56 -3.72 17.77
CA GLN A 541 -46.68 -4.20 18.59
C GLN A 541 -47.18 -5.56 18.12
N THR A 542 -47.33 -5.75 16.80
CA THR A 542 -47.75 -7.03 16.22
C THR A 542 -46.75 -8.14 16.56
N LEU A 543 -45.45 -7.88 16.40
CA LEU A 543 -44.41 -8.86 16.69
C LEU A 543 -44.34 -9.19 18.18
N LEU A 544 -44.36 -8.18 19.05
CA LEU A 544 -44.34 -8.38 20.51
C LEU A 544 -45.58 -9.16 20.97
N GLN A 545 -46.75 -8.88 20.40
CA GLN A 545 -47.96 -9.64 20.68
C GLN A 545 -47.86 -11.10 20.21
N GLN A 546 -47.30 -11.35 19.02
CA GLN A 546 -47.05 -12.72 18.54
C GLN A 546 -46.12 -13.49 19.49
N LEU A 547 -45.04 -12.85 19.95
CA LEU A 547 -44.13 -13.45 20.92
C LEU A 547 -44.84 -13.74 22.26
N LEU A 548 -45.74 -12.87 22.72
CA LEU A 548 -46.60 -13.11 23.89
C LEU A 548 -47.49 -14.33 23.70
N ASP A 549 -48.21 -14.39 22.57
CA ASP A 549 -49.15 -15.46 22.27
C ASP A 549 -48.46 -16.83 22.10
N GLU A 550 -47.23 -16.84 21.59
CA GLU A 550 -46.41 -18.05 21.44
C GLU A 550 -45.74 -18.51 22.75
N GLY A 551 -45.92 -17.77 23.85
CA GLY A 551 -45.36 -18.10 25.16
C GLY A 551 -43.84 -17.91 25.25
N TYR A 552 -43.28 -16.98 24.46
CA TYR A 552 -41.85 -16.62 24.55
C TYR A 552 -41.51 -15.96 25.89
N PHE A 553 -42.47 -15.21 26.42
CA PHE A 553 -42.44 -14.63 27.75
C PHE A 553 -42.87 -15.72 28.75
N GLU A 554 -42.10 -15.95 29.82
CA GLU A 554 -42.53 -16.89 30.86
C GLU A 554 -43.94 -16.52 31.32
N GLU A 555 -44.82 -17.52 31.50
CA GLU A 555 -46.20 -17.33 31.98
C GLU A 555 -46.20 -16.34 33.15
N MET A 556 -46.63 -15.11 32.89
CA MET A 556 -46.77 -14.13 33.95
C MET A 556 -47.94 -14.57 34.80
N LEU A 557 -47.62 -14.94 36.02
CA LEU A 557 -48.60 -15.14 37.06
C LEU A 557 -48.75 -13.83 37.82
N GLU A 558 -49.98 -13.36 37.98
CA GLU A 558 -50.35 -12.41 39.03
C GLU A 558 -49.74 -12.86 40.37
N PRO A 559 -49.55 -11.97 41.36
CA PRO A 559 -49.00 -12.33 42.68
C PRO A 559 -49.75 -13.48 43.40
N ASP A 560 -50.96 -13.82 42.94
CA ASP A 560 -51.79 -14.91 43.43
C ASP A 560 -51.66 -16.24 42.65
N GLY A 561 -50.81 -16.29 41.62
CA GLY A 561 -50.57 -17.49 40.82
C GLY A 561 -51.54 -17.69 39.65
N SER A 562 -52.30 -16.67 39.24
CA SER A 562 -53.19 -16.73 38.07
C SER A 562 -52.55 -16.12 36.80
N PRO A 563 -52.81 -16.63 35.59
CA PRO A 563 -52.26 -16.05 34.36
C PRO A 563 -52.69 -14.60 34.19
N VAL A 564 -51.76 -13.70 33.89
CA VAL A 564 -52.05 -12.30 33.57
C VAL A 564 -52.87 -12.23 32.28
N ILE A 565 -54.07 -11.66 32.37
CA ILE A 565 -54.97 -11.43 31.22
C ILE A 565 -54.68 -10.04 30.65
N LEU A 566 -54.32 -9.99 29.37
CA LEU A 566 -53.99 -8.75 28.66
C LEU A 566 -55.19 -7.80 28.54
N PRO A 567 -54.99 -6.47 28.65
CA PRO A 567 -56.03 -5.49 28.32
C PRO A 567 -56.16 -5.40 26.79
N GLY A 568 -57.11 -6.16 26.24
CA GLY A 568 -57.39 -6.19 24.80
C GLY A 568 -58.42 -7.24 24.38
N GLU A 569 -58.70 -8.25 25.22
CA GLU A 569 -59.81 -9.18 25.02
C GLU A 569 -61.13 -8.59 25.55
N ASP A 570 -61.71 -7.63 24.82
CA ASP A 570 -63.16 -7.41 24.83
C ASP A 570 -63.72 -7.94 23.50
N PHE A 571 -64.30 -9.14 23.52
CA PHE A 571 -65.13 -9.71 22.45
C PHE A 571 -66.62 -9.53 22.75
#